data_AF-A0A2T6JJM0-F1
#
_entry.id   AF-A0A2T6JJM0-F1
#
_cell.length_a   1.000
_cell.length_b   1.000
_cell.length_c   1.000
_cell.angle_alpha   90.00
_cell.angle_beta   90.00
_cell.angle_gamma   90.00
#
_symmetry.space_group_name_H-M   'P 1'
#
loop_
_entity.id
_entity.type
_entity.pdbx_description
1 polymer ?
#
loop_
_entity_poly.entity_id
_entity_poly.type
_entity_poly.pdbx_seq_one_letter_code
_entity_poly.pdbx_strand_id
1 'polypeptide(L)'
;MSSSSPQGPANDALPCAASPEAEPRSLRLEDWLTVIVMAALALITFANVLVRYFTNSSFAWTEEISVFLMIALALIAGSAAVARDQHIRIEYFAEGGSALRSKRLAMLGAATVALLFGVIAVLSVRVVWDDYRFGETSPGIGVPQWWYSVWLPVFSALITARAVGLFIRRSRSKVDGADARSQEPQA
;
A
#
# COMPACT_ATOMS: atom_id res chain seq x y z
N MET A 1 -13.24 -51.69 48.56
CA MET A 1 -13.35 -51.33 47.14
C MET A 1 -13.61 -49.82 47.13
N SER A 2 -12.61 -48.98 46.82
CA SER A 2 -12.34 -48.42 45.47
C SER A 2 -13.53 -47.56 44.98
N SER A 3 -13.45 -46.31 44.50
CA SER A 3 -12.43 -45.23 44.36
C SER A 3 -13.18 -43.99 43.79
N SER A 4 -12.74 -42.72 43.74
CA SER A 4 -11.43 -42.07 43.96
C SER A 4 -11.62 -40.55 44.28
N SER A 5 -10.53 -39.79 44.42
CA SER A 5 -10.46 -38.35 44.76
C SER A 5 -10.95 -37.37 43.64
N PRO A 6 -11.10 -36.05 43.92
CA PRO A 6 -11.85 -35.12 43.07
C PRO A 6 -10.99 -34.34 42.04
N GLN A 7 -11.66 -33.84 41.00
CA GLN A 7 -11.23 -32.80 40.04
C GLN A 7 -12.50 -31.98 39.73
N GLY A 8 -12.52 -30.65 39.56
CA GLY A 8 -11.46 -29.67 39.35
C GLY A 8 -12.01 -28.65 38.34
N PRO A 9 -12.14 -27.34 38.65
CA PRO A 9 -12.84 -26.40 37.77
C PRO A 9 -11.92 -25.93 36.64
N ALA A 10 -12.29 -26.22 35.39
CA ALA A 10 -11.61 -25.67 34.21
C ALA A 10 -12.54 -25.75 32.99
N ASN A 11 -13.57 -24.90 32.93
CA ASN A 11 -14.23 -24.59 31.66
C ASN A 11 -13.54 -23.40 30.96
N ASP A 12 -12.22 -23.29 31.15
CA ASP A 12 -11.34 -22.40 30.39
C ASP A 12 -11.06 -23.03 29.03
N ALA A 13 -12.12 -23.13 28.23
CA ALA A 13 -12.00 -23.29 26.79
C ALA A 13 -11.42 -21.99 26.22
N LEU A 14 -10.09 -21.83 26.37
CA LEU A 14 -9.30 -20.85 25.66
C LEU A 14 -9.75 -20.83 24.20
N PRO A 15 -10.14 -19.68 23.62
CA PRO A 15 -10.45 -19.59 22.21
C PRO A 15 -9.25 -20.13 21.42
N CYS A 16 -9.44 -21.29 20.79
CA CYS A 16 -8.41 -21.88 19.95
C CYS A 16 -7.96 -20.82 18.96
N ALA A 17 -6.63 -20.64 18.89
CA ALA A 17 -6.00 -19.53 18.19
C ALA A 17 -6.71 -19.24 16.86
N ALA A 18 -7.28 -18.03 16.75
CA ALA A 18 -7.97 -17.61 15.55
C ALA A 18 -7.03 -17.85 14.37
N SER A 19 -7.44 -18.75 13.48
CA SER A 19 -6.75 -19.02 12.22
C SER A 19 -6.42 -17.68 11.58
N PRO A 20 -5.17 -17.41 11.14
CA PRO A 20 -4.84 -16.11 10.58
C PRO A 20 -5.73 -15.86 9.37
N GLU A 21 -6.76 -15.03 9.57
CA GLU A 21 -7.80 -14.76 8.59
C GLU A 21 -7.12 -14.38 7.29
N ALA A 22 -7.66 -14.89 6.18
CA ALA A 22 -6.97 -14.87 4.91
C ALA A 22 -6.91 -13.45 4.32
N GLU A 23 -6.01 -12.62 4.84
CA GLU A 23 -5.63 -11.36 4.20
C GLU A 23 -5.33 -11.66 2.73
N PRO A 24 -5.92 -10.90 1.79
CA PRO A 24 -5.79 -11.18 0.38
C PRO A 24 -4.31 -11.23 0.00
N ARG A 25 -3.93 -12.29 -0.72
CA ARG A 25 -2.53 -12.69 -1.00
C ARG A 25 -1.65 -11.57 -1.57
N SER A 26 -2.23 -10.54 -2.18
CA SER A 26 -1.55 -9.32 -2.63
C SER A 26 -0.94 -8.50 -1.49
N LEU A 27 -1.64 -8.32 -0.36
CA LEU A 27 -1.17 -7.51 0.77
C LEU A 27 0.11 -8.09 1.37
N ARG A 28 0.16 -9.41 1.57
CA ARG A 28 1.35 -10.09 2.08
C ARG A 28 2.60 -9.85 1.22
N LEU A 29 2.45 -9.71 -0.10
CA LEU A 29 3.57 -9.40 -1.00
C LEU A 29 4.03 -7.93 -0.85
N GLU A 30 3.10 -7.01 -0.64
CA GLU A 30 3.40 -5.59 -0.36
C GLU A 30 4.04 -5.39 1.00
N ASP A 31 3.57 -6.08 2.04
CA ASP A 31 4.15 -6.01 3.38
C ASP A 31 5.59 -6.55 3.36
N TRP A 32 5.84 -7.70 2.70
CA TRP A 32 7.19 -8.22 2.49
C TRP A 32 8.07 -7.26 1.67
N LEU A 33 7.54 -6.69 0.59
CA LEU A 33 8.28 -5.72 -0.24
C LEU A 33 8.61 -4.45 0.56
N THR A 34 7.68 -3.97 1.39
CA THR A 34 7.88 -2.83 2.32
C THR A 34 9.00 -3.13 3.29
N VAL A 35 8.98 -4.30 3.95
CA VAL A 35 10.04 -4.74 4.87
C VAL A 35 11.40 -4.83 4.17
N ILE A 36 11.46 -5.42 2.97
CA ILE A 36 12.70 -5.54 2.19
C ILE A 36 13.25 -4.16 1.81
N VAL A 37 12.43 -3.27 1.26
CA VAL A 37 12.85 -1.91 0.86
C VAL A 37 13.27 -1.08 2.07
N MET A 38 12.53 -1.16 3.19
CA MET A 38 12.87 -0.45 4.43
C MET A 38 14.18 -0.97 5.04
N ALA A 39 14.39 -2.29 5.05
CA ALA A 39 15.64 -2.90 5.52
C ALA A 39 16.83 -2.54 4.61
N ALA A 40 16.65 -2.51 3.29
CA ALA A 40 17.68 -2.08 2.35
C ALA A 40 18.05 -0.60 2.54
N LEU A 41 17.06 0.28 2.71
CA LEU A 41 17.27 1.70 2.99
C LEU A 41 18.02 1.92 4.30
N ALA A 42 17.62 1.22 5.37
CA ALA A 42 18.30 1.27 6.67
C ALA A 42 19.74 0.74 6.57
N LEU A 43 19.98 -0.36 5.85
CA LEU A 43 21.32 -0.96 5.72
C LEU A 43 22.26 -0.06 4.90
N ILE A 44 21.80 0.50 3.79
CA ILE A 44 22.61 1.38 2.92
C ILE A 44 22.93 2.69 3.65
N THR A 45 21.96 3.30 4.33
CA THR A 45 22.21 4.53 5.10
C THR A 45 23.13 4.27 6.29
N PHE A 46 22.96 3.16 7.01
CA PHE A 46 23.87 2.76 8.10
C PHE A 46 25.28 2.46 7.59
N ALA A 47 25.43 1.76 6.47
CA ALA A 47 26.74 1.51 5.84
C ALA A 47 27.44 2.82 5.43
N ASN A 48 26.72 3.77 4.84
CA ASN A 48 27.28 5.08 4.49
C ASN A 48 27.67 5.88 5.74
N VAL A 49 26.92 5.77 6.85
CA VAL A 49 27.31 6.32 8.15
C VAL A 49 28.63 5.71 8.64
N LEU A 50 28.78 4.38 8.64
CA LEU A 50 30.02 3.73 9.06
C LEU A 50 31.21 4.19 8.21
N VAL A 51 31.09 4.15 6.87
CA VAL A 51 32.15 4.58 5.94
C VAL A 51 32.53 6.05 6.16
N ARG A 52 31.55 6.91 6.41
CA ARG A 52 31.77 8.32 6.74
C ARG A 52 32.55 8.50 8.04
N TYR A 53 32.25 7.74 9.09
CA TYR A 53 32.99 7.84 10.36
C TYR A 53 34.38 7.19 10.34
N PHE A 54 34.57 6.09 9.61
CA PHE A 54 35.86 5.39 9.56
C PHE A 54 36.81 5.87 8.46
N THR A 55 36.29 6.44 7.37
CA THR A 55 37.06 6.79 6.16
C THR A 55 36.94 8.28 5.81
N ASN A 56 36.12 9.05 6.53
CA ASN A 56 35.86 10.47 6.30
C ASN A 56 35.40 10.79 4.86
N SER A 57 34.79 9.80 4.20
CA SER A 57 34.34 9.83 2.81
C SER A 57 32.92 9.23 2.74
N SER A 58 32.17 9.53 1.68
CA SER A 58 30.80 9.04 1.52
C SER A 58 30.57 8.60 0.08
N PHE A 59 29.80 7.53 -0.09
CA PHE A 59 29.58 6.93 -1.40
C PHE A 59 28.41 7.62 -2.10
N ALA A 60 28.67 8.43 -3.13
CA ALA A 60 27.62 9.14 -3.88
C ALA A 60 26.51 8.20 -4.41
N TRP A 61 26.87 6.98 -4.84
CA TRP A 61 25.90 5.97 -5.26
C TRP A 61 24.92 5.53 -4.16
N THR A 62 25.32 5.58 -2.89
CA THR A 62 24.43 5.23 -1.76
C THR A 62 23.38 6.30 -1.50
N GLU A 63 23.70 7.57 -1.79
CA GLU A 63 22.75 8.68 -1.68
C GLU A 63 21.66 8.55 -2.74
N GLU A 64 22.04 8.35 -4.01
CA GLU A 64 21.11 8.14 -5.13
C GLU A 64 20.18 6.95 -4.89
N ILE A 65 20.73 5.80 -4.47
CA ILE A 65 19.93 4.61 -4.13
C ILE A 65 19.04 4.86 -2.89
N SER A 66 19.48 5.64 -1.90
CA SER A 66 18.65 5.93 -0.72
C SER A 66 17.42 6.77 -1.07
N VAL A 67 17.56 7.78 -1.94
CA VAL A 67 16.44 8.58 -2.46
C VAL A 67 15.48 7.70 -3.28
N PHE A 68 16.03 6.86 -4.16
CA PHE A 68 15.25 5.89 -4.93
C PHE A 68 14.44 4.94 -4.03
N LEU A 69 15.08 4.32 -3.02
CA LEU A 69 14.40 3.41 -2.09
C LEU A 69 13.36 4.14 -1.23
N MET A 70 13.60 5.40 -0.87
CA MET A 70 12.63 6.22 -0.13
C MET A 70 11.37 6.51 -0.98
N ILE A 71 11.54 6.83 -2.27
CA ILE A 71 10.43 6.99 -3.22
C ILE A 71 9.69 5.67 -3.40
N ALA A 72 10.41 4.56 -3.60
CA ALA A 72 9.81 3.23 -3.71
C ALA A 72 9.01 2.87 -2.45
N LEU A 73 9.57 3.08 -1.26
CA LEU A 73 8.90 2.83 0.02
C LEU A 73 7.61 3.65 0.16
N ALA A 74 7.66 4.95 -0.17
CA ALA A 74 6.49 5.83 -0.13
C ALA A 74 5.39 5.37 -1.11
N LEU A 75 5.76 4.91 -2.31
CA LEU A 75 4.82 4.41 -3.31
C LEU A 75 4.22 3.04 -2.92
N ILE A 76 5.01 2.13 -2.35
CA ILE A 76 4.54 0.83 -1.85
C ILE A 76 3.60 1.05 -0.65
N ALA A 77 3.98 1.90 0.31
CA ALA A 77 3.14 2.25 1.46
C ALA A 77 1.84 2.94 1.02
N GLY A 78 1.89 3.83 0.02
CA GLY A 78 0.71 4.44 -0.59
C GLY A 78 -0.20 3.41 -1.27
N SER A 79 0.38 2.46 -2.02
CA SER A 79 -0.37 1.32 -2.62
C SER A 79 -1.08 0.49 -1.56
N ALA A 80 -0.40 0.17 -0.46
CA ALA A 80 -0.96 -0.59 0.64
C ALA A 80 -2.06 0.18 1.38
N ALA A 81 -1.88 1.48 1.62
CA ALA A 81 -2.91 2.34 2.24
C ALA A 81 -4.18 2.44 1.39
N VAL A 82 -4.04 2.56 0.06
CA VAL A 82 -5.17 2.52 -0.89
C VAL A 82 -5.86 1.15 -0.87
N ALA A 83 -5.10 0.06 -0.83
CA ALA A 83 -5.64 -1.31 -0.80
C ALA A 83 -6.35 -1.66 0.52
N ARG A 84 -5.81 -1.18 1.65
CA ARG A 84 -6.40 -1.30 3.00
C ARG A 84 -7.56 -0.32 3.26
N ASP A 85 -7.95 0.48 2.26
CA ASP A 85 -9.05 1.46 2.35
C ASP A 85 -8.83 2.53 3.44
N GLN A 86 -7.56 2.81 3.79
CA GLN A 86 -7.13 3.71 4.87
C GLN A 86 -7.13 5.20 4.47
N HIS A 87 -7.92 5.58 3.46
CA HIS A 87 -8.23 6.99 3.24
C HIS A 87 -9.11 7.47 4.39
N ILE A 88 -8.47 8.13 5.37
CA ILE A 88 -9.02 8.60 6.65
C ILE A 88 -10.52 8.84 6.52
N ARG A 89 -11.28 7.81 6.87
CA ARG A 89 -12.72 7.90 6.97
C ARG A 89 -12.89 8.66 8.27
N ILE A 90 -13.35 9.90 8.23
CA ILE A 90 -13.65 10.59 9.49
C ILE A 90 -14.91 9.91 10.02
N GLU A 91 -14.78 8.96 10.95
CA GLU A 91 -15.89 8.13 11.44
C GLU A 91 -17.10 8.99 11.84
N TYR A 92 -16.85 10.16 12.44
CA TYR A 92 -17.86 11.18 12.75
C TYR A 92 -18.81 11.54 11.58
N PHE A 93 -18.30 11.63 10.34
CA PHE A 93 -19.13 11.88 9.14
C PHE A 93 -19.63 10.60 8.46
N ALA A 94 -19.00 9.46 8.74
CA ALA A 94 -19.39 8.16 8.19
C ALA A 94 -20.54 7.51 8.98
N GLU A 95 -20.58 7.72 10.29
CA GLU A 95 -21.55 7.18 11.24
C GLU A 95 -22.69 8.19 11.54
N GLY A 96 -22.37 9.48 11.66
CA GLY A 96 -23.36 10.55 11.85
C GLY A 96 -24.10 10.99 10.58
N GLY A 97 -23.76 10.42 9.42
CA GLY A 97 -24.29 10.82 8.11
C GLY A 97 -24.99 9.68 7.37
N SER A 98 -26.00 10.01 6.55
CA SER A 98 -26.63 9.04 5.64
C SER A 98 -25.56 8.26 4.85
N ALA A 99 -25.68 6.93 4.83
CA ALA A 99 -24.73 6.01 4.17
C ALA A 99 -24.43 6.39 2.70
N LEU A 100 -25.36 7.09 2.02
CA LEU A 100 -25.17 7.60 0.67
C LEU A 100 -24.11 8.71 0.58
N ARG A 101 -23.95 9.55 1.61
CA ARG A 101 -22.91 10.60 1.68
C ARG A 101 -21.53 9.98 1.91
N SER A 102 -21.40 9.08 2.89
CA SER A 102 -20.17 8.33 3.16
C SER A 102 -19.68 7.57 1.90
N LYS A 103 -20.60 6.87 1.20
CA LYS A 103 -20.28 6.17 -0.05
C LYS A 103 -19.85 7.12 -1.19
N ARG A 104 -20.43 8.33 -1.27
CA ARG A 104 -20.01 9.37 -2.25
C ARG A 104 -18.62 9.91 -1.93
N LEU A 105 -18.32 10.24 -0.67
CA LEU A 105 -16.98 10.68 -0.24
C LEU A 105 -15.92 9.63 -0.54
N ALA A 106 -16.19 8.37 -0.23
CA ALA A 106 -15.29 7.26 -0.54
C ALA A 106 -15.03 7.12 -2.06
N MET A 107 -16.08 7.17 -2.89
CA MET A 107 -15.92 7.17 -4.35
C MET A 107 -15.10 8.37 -4.86
N LEU A 108 -15.32 9.57 -4.31
CA LEU A 108 -14.54 10.76 -4.63
C LEU A 108 -13.07 10.58 -4.27
N GLY A 109 -12.75 10.07 -3.08
CA GLY A 109 -11.38 9.77 -2.66
C GLY A 109 -10.67 8.80 -3.61
N ALA A 110 -11.31 7.69 -3.96
CA ALA A 110 -10.74 6.73 -4.91
C ALA A 110 -10.55 7.32 -6.32
N ALA A 111 -11.48 8.17 -6.78
CA ALA A 111 -11.36 8.87 -8.07
C ALA A 111 -10.21 9.89 -8.06
N THR A 112 -10.05 10.67 -6.99
CA THR A 112 -8.95 11.64 -6.83
C THR A 112 -7.59 10.94 -6.80
N VAL A 113 -7.48 9.79 -6.12
CA VAL A 113 -6.24 8.99 -6.08
C VAL A 113 -5.92 8.42 -7.46
N ALA A 114 -6.91 7.84 -8.14
CA ALA A 114 -6.74 7.33 -9.50
C ALA A 114 -6.33 8.43 -10.48
N LEU A 115 -6.90 9.64 -10.35
CA LEU A 115 -6.53 10.80 -11.16
C LEU A 115 -5.10 11.27 -10.86
N LEU A 116 -4.75 11.45 -9.59
CA LEU A 116 -3.43 11.91 -9.15
C LEU A 116 -2.32 10.96 -9.63
N PHE A 117 -2.44 9.67 -9.30
CA PHE A 117 -1.44 8.69 -9.71
C PHE A 117 -1.46 8.41 -11.21
N GLY A 118 -2.61 8.56 -11.89
CA GLY A 118 -2.70 8.46 -13.34
C GLY A 118 -1.95 9.60 -14.05
N VAL A 119 -2.08 10.83 -13.56
CA VAL A 119 -1.29 11.98 -14.05
C VAL A 119 0.20 11.78 -13.77
N ILE A 120 0.57 11.33 -12.56
CA ILE A 120 1.96 11.01 -12.22
C ILE A 120 2.52 9.92 -13.14
N ALA A 121 1.76 8.87 -13.46
CA ALA A 121 2.19 7.81 -14.38
C ALA A 121 2.48 8.35 -15.78
N VAL A 122 1.58 9.18 -16.35
CA VAL A 122 1.77 9.76 -17.68
C VAL A 122 2.96 10.74 -17.72
N LEU A 123 3.11 11.58 -16.69
CA LEU A 123 4.23 12.53 -16.61
C LEU A 123 5.57 11.82 -16.40
N SER A 124 5.62 10.79 -15.55
CA SER A 124 6.85 10.04 -15.30
C SER A 124 7.28 9.16 -16.47
N VAL A 125 6.35 8.68 -17.32
CA VAL A 125 6.73 8.09 -18.62
C VAL A 125 7.44 9.11 -19.52
N ARG A 126 7.03 10.39 -19.53
CA ARG A 126 7.77 11.43 -20.26
C ARG A 126 9.17 11.66 -19.69
N VAL A 127 9.30 11.78 -18.36
CA VAL A 127 10.61 11.93 -17.69
C VAL A 127 11.55 10.79 -18.08
N VAL A 128 11.10 9.53 -18.01
CA VAL A 128 11.91 8.36 -18.41
C VAL A 128 12.29 8.39 -19.90
N TRP A 129 11.37 8.85 -20.76
CA TRP A 129 11.64 8.99 -22.19
C TRP A 129 12.65 10.08 -22.48
N ASP A 130 12.57 11.22 -21.79
CA ASP A 130 13.50 12.33 -21.91
C ASP A 130 14.89 11.92 -21.37
N ASP A 131 14.97 11.32 -20.18
CA ASP A 131 16.21 10.74 -19.61
C ASP A 131 16.90 9.79 -20.61
N TYR A 132 16.13 8.88 -21.23
CA TYR A 132 16.63 7.94 -22.23
C TYR A 132 17.04 8.64 -23.55
N ARG A 133 16.28 9.63 -24.01
CA ARG A 133 16.49 10.29 -25.30
C ARG A 133 17.66 11.27 -25.29
N PHE A 134 17.86 11.99 -24.18
CA PHE A 134 18.97 12.92 -24.00
C PHE A 134 20.22 12.24 -23.46
N GLY A 135 20.09 11.02 -22.92
CA GLY A 135 21.21 10.26 -22.35
C GLY A 135 21.67 10.84 -21.02
N GLU A 136 20.73 11.37 -20.24
CA GLU A 136 21.00 11.97 -18.93
C GLU A 136 21.66 10.96 -17.99
N THR A 137 22.68 11.39 -17.26
CA THR A 137 23.49 10.56 -16.37
C THR A 137 23.37 11.01 -14.93
N SER A 138 23.43 10.07 -13.98
CA SER A 138 23.26 10.38 -12.57
C SER A 138 24.42 11.26 -12.05
N PRO A 139 24.15 12.29 -11.23
CA PRO A 139 25.18 13.25 -10.80
C PRO A 139 26.36 12.63 -10.03
N GLY A 140 26.13 11.51 -9.32
CA GLY A 140 27.10 10.90 -8.43
C GLY A 140 28.02 9.86 -9.06
N ILE A 141 27.52 9.06 -10.02
CA ILE A 141 28.29 7.98 -10.65
C ILE A 141 28.20 7.93 -12.19
N GLY A 142 27.42 8.81 -12.81
CA GLY A 142 27.35 8.90 -14.27
C GLY A 142 26.62 7.74 -14.95
N VAL A 143 25.83 6.94 -14.22
CA VAL A 143 25.01 5.86 -14.82
C VAL A 143 23.75 6.44 -15.48
N PRO A 144 23.13 5.77 -16.48
CA PRO A 144 21.95 6.30 -17.14
C PRO A 144 20.79 6.55 -16.18
N GLN A 145 20.29 7.79 -16.12
CA GLN A 145 19.30 8.25 -15.14
C GLN A 145 17.97 7.48 -15.22
N TRP A 146 17.59 7.02 -16.41
CA TRP A 146 16.37 6.25 -16.65
C TRP A 146 16.30 4.95 -15.83
N TRP A 147 17.43 4.38 -15.37
CA TRP A 147 17.43 3.19 -14.51
C TRP A 147 16.77 3.47 -13.15
N TYR A 148 16.87 4.69 -12.63
CA TYR A 148 16.20 5.11 -11.41
C TYR A 148 14.76 5.59 -11.68
N SER A 149 14.54 6.41 -12.72
CA SER A 149 13.24 7.01 -12.97
C SER A 149 12.19 6.02 -13.50
N VAL A 150 12.58 4.90 -14.16
CA VAL A 150 11.65 3.91 -14.74
C VAL A 150 10.70 3.25 -13.74
N TRP A 151 11.04 3.21 -12.46
CA TRP A 151 10.19 2.62 -11.43
C TRP A 151 9.03 3.53 -11.01
N LEU A 152 9.17 4.85 -11.18
CA LEU A 152 8.14 5.83 -10.87
C LEU A 152 6.85 5.62 -11.70
N PRO A 153 6.89 5.47 -13.05
CA PRO A 153 5.69 5.14 -13.83
C PRO A 153 5.17 3.73 -13.52
N VAL A 154 6.04 2.76 -13.21
CA VAL A 154 5.62 1.39 -12.84
C VAL A 154 4.79 1.39 -11.56
N PHE A 155 5.29 1.97 -10.47
CA PHE A 155 4.57 1.99 -9.20
C PHE A 155 3.32 2.89 -9.25
N SER A 156 3.38 4.06 -9.90
CA SER A 156 2.21 4.93 -10.04
C SER A 156 1.11 4.32 -10.93
N ALA A 157 1.46 3.56 -11.98
CA ALA A 157 0.49 2.78 -12.75
C ALA A 157 -0.18 1.69 -11.91
N LEU A 158 0.57 0.97 -11.05
CA LEU A 158 0.02 -0.04 -10.14
C LEU A 158 -0.97 0.58 -9.13
N ILE A 159 -0.63 1.73 -8.53
CA ILE A 159 -1.52 2.46 -7.61
C ILE A 159 -2.79 2.93 -8.36
N THR A 160 -2.63 3.47 -9.57
CA THR A 160 -3.75 3.88 -10.42
C THR A 160 -4.71 2.73 -10.70
N ALA A 161 -4.19 1.57 -11.13
CA ALA A 161 -4.99 0.39 -11.42
C ALA A 161 -5.79 -0.09 -10.20
N ARG A 162 -5.19 -0.02 -9.00
CA ARG A 162 -5.85 -0.35 -7.72
C ARG A 162 -6.95 0.64 -7.34
N ALA A 163 -6.68 1.94 -7.46
CA ALA A 163 -7.65 3.00 -7.17
C ALA A 163 -8.88 2.93 -8.12
N VAL A 164 -8.65 2.66 -9.41
CA VAL A 164 -9.70 2.37 -10.39
C VAL A 164 -10.47 1.09 -10.03
N GLY A 165 -9.77 0.01 -9.66
CA GLY A 165 -10.40 -1.24 -9.21
C GLY A 165 -11.30 -1.06 -7.98
N LEU A 166 -10.85 -0.26 -7.00
CA LEU A 166 -11.63 0.11 -5.81
C LEU A 166 -12.87 0.95 -6.17
N PHE A 167 -12.72 1.91 -7.08
CA PHE A 167 -13.83 2.71 -7.61
C PHE A 167 -14.89 1.84 -8.30
N ILE A 168 -14.48 0.91 -9.18
CA ILE A 168 -15.38 -0.03 -9.88
C ILE A 168 -16.06 -0.97 -8.89
N ARG A 169 -15.35 -1.53 -7.91
CA ARG A 169 -15.95 -2.45 -6.91
C ARG A 169 -17.07 -1.75 -6.14
N ARG A 170 -16.84 -0.50 -5.70
CA ARG A 170 -17.82 0.33 -4.96
C ARG A 170 -19.02 0.77 -5.79
N SER A 171 -18.84 0.96 -7.11
CA SER A 171 -19.94 1.33 -8.01
C SER A 171 -20.86 0.14 -8.30
N ARG A 172 -20.31 -1.08 -8.42
CA ARG A 172 -21.07 -2.32 -8.66
C ARG A 172 -21.89 -2.80 -7.46
N SER A 173 -21.46 -2.57 -6.21
CA SER A 173 -22.26 -2.83 -4.99
C SER A 173 -23.46 -1.87 -4.81
N LYS A 174 -24.16 -1.54 -5.90
CA LYS A 174 -25.42 -0.79 -5.95
C LYS A 174 -26.60 -1.63 -6.41
N VAL A 175 -26.37 -2.80 -7.02
CA VAL A 175 -27.41 -3.59 -7.69
C VAL A 175 -28.16 -4.49 -6.70
N ASP A 176 -27.43 -5.22 -5.86
CA ASP A 176 -27.99 -6.33 -5.05
C ASP A 176 -28.96 -5.89 -3.93
N GLY A 177 -28.97 -4.59 -3.58
CA GLY A 177 -29.84 -4.02 -2.53
C GLY A 177 -31.23 -3.55 -3.00
N ALA A 178 -31.57 -3.76 -4.27
CA ALA A 178 -32.91 -3.50 -4.81
C ALA A 178 -33.78 -4.76 -4.73
N ASP A 179 -33.27 -5.89 -5.20
CA ASP A 179 -34.04 -7.14 -5.34
C ASP A 179 -34.48 -7.75 -4.00
N ALA A 180 -33.70 -7.53 -2.93
CA ALA A 180 -34.04 -8.00 -1.58
C ALA A 180 -35.30 -7.32 -0.99
N ARG A 181 -35.61 -6.06 -1.38
CA ARG A 181 -36.79 -5.33 -0.88
C ARG A 181 -38.09 -5.66 -1.61
N SER A 182 -37.99 -6.34 -2.74
CA SER A 182 -39.13 -6.89 -3.49
C SER A 182 -39.48 -8.33 -3.08
N GLN A 183 -38.73 -8.94 -2.15
CA GLN A 183 -38.91 -10.32 -1.69
C GLN A 183 -39.39 -10.44 -0.24
N GLU A 184 -39.91 -9.37 0.36
CA GLU A 184 -40.63 -9.42 1.64
C GLU A 184 -42.14 -9.46 1.31
N PRO A 185 -42.81 -10.63 1.31
CA PRO A 185 -44.25 -10.68 1.15
C PRO A 185 -44.88 -10.22 2.46
N GLN A 186 -45.87 -9.33 2.37
CA GLN A 186 -46.68 -8.96 3.53
C GLN A 186 -47.36 -10.22 4.09
N ALA A 187 -47.10 -10.50 5.37
CA ALA A 187 -47.68 -11.58 6.16
C ALA A 187 -48.22 -11.02 7.48
#